data_AF-A0A1H6KVK7-F1
#
_entry.id   AF-A0A1H6KVK7-F1
#
_cell.length_a   1.000
_cell.length_b   1.000
_cell.length_c   1.000
_cell.angle_alpha   90.00
_cell.angle_beta   90.00
_cell.angle_gamma   90.00
#
_symmetry.space_group_name_H-M   'P 1'
#
loop_
_entity.id
_entity.type
_entity.pdbx_description
1 polymer ?
#
loop_
_entity_poly.entity_id
_entity_poly.type
_entity_poly.pdbx_seq_one_letter_code
_entity_poly.pdbx_strand_id
1 'polypeptide(L)'
;MKLIKALKWLFLTLGILCLTAMICLMIFIGDTNELIAIWKFTERFMVNVLALAAPAFLCLGTFMAFLQIWKRQYGGKRLPSVLSLVFLGALGFSFLIFGTDWLGESLASMKSPDGKHTLYYVDGESEEKESRSVYRKSGMFEYERIFYSDKSFSDFKWSEDGVEHNGQIFKY
;
A
#
# COMPACT_ATOMS: atom_id res chain seq x y z
N MET A 1 14.71 8.77 -31.30
CA MET A 1 15.70 7.93 -30.57
C MET A 1 15.95 8.44 -29.15
N LYS A 2 16.04 9.77 -28.94
CA LYS A 2 16.22 10.38 -27.61
C LYS A 2 15.07 10.05 -26.62
N LEU A 3 13.81 10.08 -27.08
CA LEU A 3 12.63 9.80 -26.25
C LEU A 3 12.60 8.36 -25.67
N ILE A 4 12.75 7.32 -26.51
CA ILE A 4 12.76 5.91 -26.05
C ILE A 4 13.91 5.68 -25.07
N LYS A 5 15.08 6.27 -25.33
CA LYS A 5 16.23 6.18 -24.43
C LYS A 5 15.94 6.84 -23.08
N ALA A 6 15.29 8.01 -23.07
CA ALA A 6 14.90 8.70 -21.85
C ALA A 6 13.85 7.92 -21.04
N LEU A 7 12.78 7.45 -21.71
CA LEU A 7 11.73 6.63 -21.09
C LEU A 7 12.27 5.33 -20.50
N LYS A 8 13.17 4.65 -21.20
CA LYS A 8 13.85 3.45 -20.70
C LYS A 8 14.52 3.73 -19.35
N TRP A 9 15.34 4.76 -19.28
CA TRP A 9 16.06 5.11 -18.06
C TRP A 9 15.11 5.54 -16.95
N LEU A 10 14.09 6.35 -17.28
CA LEU A 10 13.08 6.80 -16.34
C LEU A 10 12.34 5.62 -15.70
N PHE A 11 11.85 4.66 -16.50
CA PHE A 11 11.16 3.48 -15.98
C PHE A 11 12.07 2.57 -15.17
N LEU A 12 13.31 2.35 -15.60
CA LEU A 12 14.27 1.56 -14.82
C LEU A 12 14.59 2.23 -13.48
N THR A 13 14.82 3.55 -13.46
CA THR A 13 15.07 4.29 -12.23
C THR A 13 13.86 4.26 -11.30
N LEU A 14 12.64 4.41 -11.83
CA LEU A 14 11.42 4.31 -11.03
C LEU A 14 11.25 2.91 -10.44
N GLY A 15 11.48 1.85 -11.22
CA GLY A 15 11.40 0.48 -10.74
C GLY A 15 12.39 0.20 -9.60
N ILE A 16 13.63 0.70 -9.72
CA ILE A 16 14.64 0.59 -8.65
C ILE A 16 14.22 1.39 -7.41
N LEU A 17 13.75 2.63 -7.58
CA LEU A 17 13.27 3.46 -6.47
C LEU A 17 12.09 2.80 -5.74
N CYS A 18 11.16 2.17 -6.47
CA CYS A 18 10.06 1.42 -5.89
C CYS A 18 10.56 0.23 -5.06
N LEU A 19 11.55 -0.54 -5.55
CA LEU A 19 12.15 -1.64 -4.80
C LEU A 19 12.87 -1.13 -3.54
N THR A 20 13.64 -0.06 -3.65
CA THR A 20 14.34 0.54 -2.50
C THR A 20 13.34 1.01 -1.44
N ALA A 21 12.30 1.73 -1.84
CA ALA A 21 11.24 2.17 -0.94
C ALA A 21 10.52 1.00 -0.26
N MET A 22 10.23 -0.07 -1.02
CA MET A 22 9.59 -1.28 -0.51
C MET A 22 10.46 -1.97 0.56
N ILE A 23 11.77 -2.13 0.29
CA ILE A 23 12.71 -2.73 1.24
C ILE A 23 12.82 -1.86 2.51
N CYS A 24 12.91 -0.54 2.36
CA CYS A 24 12.92 0.37 3.50
C CYS A 24 11.66 0.19 4.35
N LEU A 25 10.47 0.18 3.75
CA LEU A 25 9.21 -0.03 4.48
C LEU A 25 9.15 -1.40 5.15
N MET A 26 9.59 -2.47 4.47
CA MET A 26 9.61 -3.81 5.06
C MET A 26 10.49 -3.92 6.31
N ILE A 27 11.55 -3.11 6.42
CA ILE A 27 12.39 -3.07 7.63
C ILE A 27 11.64 -2.44 8.82
N PHE A 28 10.70 -1.51 8.56
CA PHE A 28 9.93 -0.82 9.61
C PHE A 28 8.66 -1.57 10.05
N ILE A 29 8.09 -2.46 9.23
CA ILE A 29 6.86 -3.24 9.51
C ILE A 29 7.01 -4.24 10.68
N GLY A 30 8.18 -4.33 11.32
CA GLY A 30 8.49 -5.32 12.35
C GLY A 30 7.83 -5.10 13.72
N ASP A 31 7.37 -3.88 14.04
CA ASP A 31 6.75 -3.60 15.33
C ASP A 31 5.22 -3.72 15.25
N THR A 32 4.68 -4.82 15.78
CA THR A 32 3.24 -5.08 15.78
C THR A 32 2.40 -4.06 16.56
N ASN A 33 3.03 -3.21 17.38
CA ASN A 33 2.35 -2.20 18.19
C ASN A 33 2.38 -0.81 17.54
N GLU A 34 3.23 -0.60 16.54
CA GLU A 34 3.31 0.66 15.80
C GLU A 34 2.78 0.45 14.38
N LEU A 35 2.09 1.46 13.87
CA LEU A 35 1.54 1.47 12.52
C LEU A 35 1.97 2.77 11.87
N ILE A 36 2.64 2.68 10.73
CA ILE A 36 2.88 3.84 9.88
C ILE A 36 1.77 3.93 8.84
N ALA A 37 1.08 5.07 8.80
CA ALA A 37 0.09 5.35 7.78
C ALA A 37 0.23 6.78 7.22
N ILE A 38 0.25 6.87 5.89
CA ILE A 38 0.28 8.15 5.18
C ILE A 38 -1.11 8.39 4.62
N TRP A 39 -1.75 9.46 5.11
CA TRP A 39 -3.15 9.81 4.87
C TRP A 39 -4.11 8.75 5.40
N LYS A 40 -4.33 7.67 4.65
CA LYS A 40 -5.17 6.53 5.02
C LYS A 40 -4.57 5.18 4.61
N PHE A 41 -3.42 5.21 3.93
CA PHE A 41 -2.77 4.02 3.42
C PHE A 41 -1.77 3.52 4.45
N THR A 42 -2.00 2.30 4.93
CA THR A 42 -1.11 1.61 5.85
C THR A 42 0.20 1.25 5.14
N GLU A 43 1.25 1.00 5.91
CA GLU A 43 2.52 0.45 5.44
C GLU A 43 2.35 -0.82 4.61
N ARG A 44 1.45 -1.74 5.02
CA ARG A 44 1.12 -2.96 4.28
C ARG A 44 0.55 -2.62 2.89
N PHE A 45 -0.30 -1.59 2.82
CA PHE A 45 -0.81 -1.09 1.56
C PHE A 45 0.25 -0.48 0.66
N MET A 46 1.10 0.36 1.22
CA MET A 46 2.20 0.96 0.48
C MET A 46 3.15 -0.11 -0.07
N VAL A 47 3.49 -1.13 0.73
CA VAL A 47 4.33 -2.24 0.28
C VAL A 47 3.69 -3.03 -0.85
N ASN A 48 2.40 -3.35 -0.76
CA ASN A 48 1.71 -4.13 -1.81
C ASN A 48 1.61 -3.36 -3.13
N VAL A 49 1.32 -2.06 -3.08
CA VAL A 49 1.36 -1.19 -4.26
C VAL A 49 2.77 -1.13 -4.86
N LEU A 50 3.80 -1.00 -4.03
CA LEU A 50 5.19 -1.00 -4.51
C LEU A 50 5.61 -2.35 -5.10
N ALA A 51 5.12 -3.46 -4.54
CA ALA A 51 5.35 -4.81 -5.04
C ALA A 51 4.73 -5.04 -6.43
N LEU A 52 3.65 -4.32 -6.80
CA LEU A 52 3.16 -4.26 -8.18
C LEU A 52 3.96 -3.30 -9.05
N ALA A 53 4.19 -2.08 -8.55
CA ALA A 53 4.75 -1.00 -9.33
C ALA A 53 6.19 -1.28 -9.74
N ALA A 54 7.00 -1.83 -8.84
CA ALA A 54 8.39 -2.19 -9.09
C ALA A 54 8.56 -3.12 -10.30
N PRO A 55 7.98 -4.34 -10.32
CA PRO A 55 8.09 -5.21 -11.48
C PRO A 55 7.44 -4.60 -12.73
N ALA A 56 6.33 -3.87 -12.61
CA ALA A 56 5.71 -3.21 -13.76
C ALA A 56 6.65 -2.20 -14.42
N PHE A 57 7.31 -1.34 -13.64
CA PHE A 57 8.26 -0.35 -14.16
C PHE A 57 9.54 -1.00 -14.72
N LEU A 58 10.06 -2.05 -14.07
CA LEU A 58 11.20 -2.81 -14.58
C LEU A 58 10.87 -3.51 -15.91
N CYS A 59 9.66 -4.08 -16.01
CA CYS A 59 9.11 -4.67 -17.22
C CYS A 59 9.01 -3.62 -18.34
N LEU A 60 8.41 -2.45 -18.09
CA LEU A 60 8.32 -1.37 -19.07
C LEU A 60 9.71 -0.86 -19.49
N GLY A 61 10.63 -0.74 -18.55
CA GLY A 61 12.02 -0.33 -18.81
C GLY A 61 12.76 -1.34 -19.70
N THR A 62 12.66 -2.62 -19.41
CA THR A 62 13.28 -3.70 -20.23
C THR A 62 12.62 -3.81 -21.61
N PHE A 63 11.29 -3.64 -21.70
CA PHE A 63 10.59 -3.56 -22.97
C PHE A 63 11.07 -2.38 -23.83
N MET A 64 11.20 -1.19 -23.25
CA MET A 64 11.76 -0.03 -23.96
C MET A 64 13.20 -0.25 -24.43
N ALA A 65 14.01 -0.98 -23.66
CA ALA A 65 15.35 -1.39 -24.08
C ALA A 65 15.30 -2.33 -25.29
N PHE A 66 14.39 -3.31 -25.26
CA PHE A 66 14.15 -4.22 -26.39
C PHE A 66 13.71 -3.46 -27.65
N LEU A 67 12.77 -2.51 -27.53
CA LEU A 67 12.35 -1.65 -28.65
C LEU A 67 13.52 -0.88 -29.28
N GLN A 68 14.44 -0.40 -28.43
CA GLN A 68 15.61 0.34 -28.89
C GLN A 68 16.57 -0.57 -29.69
N ILE A 69 16.79 -1.81 -29.24
CA ILE A 69 17.62 -2.81 -29.93
C ILE A 69 16.95 -3.24 -31.24
N TRP A 70 15.65 -3.56 -31.19
CA TRP A 70 14.86 -3.97 -32.35
C TRP A 70 14.90 -2.92 -33.47
N LYS A 71 14.67 -1.65 -33.12
CA LYS A 71 14.71 -0.56 -34.09
C LYS A 71 16.11 -0.38 -34.71
N ARG A 72 17.18 -0.65 -33.95
CA ARG A 72 18.57 -0.56 -34.44
C ARG A 72 18.93 -1.72 -35.36
N GLN A 73 18.51 -2.95 -35.06
CA GLN A 73 18.86 -4.12 -35.85
C GLN A 73 17.95 -4.34 -37.07
N TYR A 74 16.65 -4.05 -36.95
CA TYR A 74 15.66 -4.34 -38.00
C TYR A 74 15.17 -3.09 -38.73
N GLY A 75 15.87 -1.95 -38.60
CA GLY A 75 15.59 -0.72 -39.34
C GLY A 75 14.22 -0.11 -39.09
N GLY A 76 13.54 -0.48 -38.00
CA GLY A 76 12.19 0.01 -37.69
C GLY A 76 11.05 -0.66 -38.45
N LYS A 77 11.26 -1.85 -39.05
CA LYS A 77 10.13 -2.68 -39.53
C LYS A 77 9.15 -2.94 -38.38
N ARG A 78 7.85 -2.94 -38.71
CA ARG A 78 6.70 -2.96 -37.76
C ARG A 78 7.01 -3.82 -36.55
N LEU A 79 6.85 -3.24 -35.36
CA LEU A 79 6.87 -4.00 -34.13
C LEU A 79 5.85 -5.14 -34.24
N PRO A 80 6.16 -6.38 -33.82
CA PRO A 80 5.15 -7.42 -33.78
C PRO A 80 4.05 -6.95 -32.80
N SER A 81 2.87 -6.63 -33.33
CA SER A 81 1.72 -6.15 -32.55
C SER A 81 1.39 -7.09 -31.39
N VAL A 82 1.62 -8.38 -31.61
CA VAL A 82 1.51 -9.47 -30.63
C VAL A 82 2.36 -9.23 -29.38
N LEU A 83 3.60 -8.73 -29.53
CA LEU A 83 4.51 -8.54 -28.40
C LEU A 83 4.07 -7.39 -27.49
N SER A 84 3.50 -6.33 -28.05
CA SER A 84 2.92 -5.23 -27.27
C SER A 84 1.62 -5.65 -26.59
N LEU A 85 0.79 -6.43 -27.29
CA LEU A 85 -0.49 -6.91 -26.79
C LEU A 85 -0.33 -7.92 -25.64
N VAL A 86 0.65 -8.82 -25.74
CA VAL A 86 0.98 -9.77 -24.66
C VAL A 86 1.51 -9.04 -23.43
N PHE A 87 2.28 -7.96 -23.61
CA PHE A 87 2.81 -7.17 -22.50
C PHE A 87 1.72 -6.36 -21.78
N LEU A 88 0.86 -5.67 -22.54
CA LEU A 88 -0.31 -4.97 -22.03
C LEU A 88 -1.30 -5.94 -21.39
N GLY A 89 -1.48 -7.12 -21.99
CA GLY A 89 -2.28 -8.20 -21.47
C GLY A 89 -1.75 -8.73 -20.14
N ALA A 90 -0.45 -8.98 -20.02
CA ALA A 90 0.16 -9.44 -18.77
C ALA A 90 0.04 -8.41 -17.65
N LEU A 91 0.31 -7.13 -17.93
CA LEU A 91 0.12 -6.05 -16.97
C LEU A 91 -1.34 -5.91 -16.54
N GLY A 92 -2.28 -5.91 -17.50
CA GLY A 92 -3.72 -5.83 -17.21
C GLY A 92 -4.23 -7.05 -16.44
N PHE A 93 -3.71 -8.25 -16.73
CA PHE A 93 -4.09 -9.49 -16.07
C PHE A 93 -3.54 -9.55 -14.64
N SER A 94 -2.34 -9.02 -14.38
CA SER A 94 -1.87 -8.82 -13.01
C SER A 94 -2.78 -7.86 -12.23
N PHE A 95 -3.22 -6.75 -12.82
CA PHE A 95 -4.18 -5.86 -12.14
C PHE A 95 -5.56 -6.50 -11.91
N LEU A 96 -6.03 -7.35 -12.82
CA LEU A 96 -7.35 -8.01 -12.71
C LEU A 96 -7.36 -9.21 -11.76
N ILE A 97 -6.30 -10.03 -11.73
CA ILE A 97 -6.24 -11.23 -10.89
C ILE A 97 -6.16 -10.89 -9.41
N PHE A 98 -5.36 -9.89 -9.05
CA PHE A 98 -5.12 -9.65 -7.64
C PHE A 98 -6.27 -8.89 -6.95
N GLY A 99 -7.17 -8.24 -7.70
CA GLY A 99 -8.22 -7.41 -7.09
C GLY A 99 -7.62 -6.24 -6.29
N THR A 100 -8.43 -5.53 -5.49
CA THR A 100 -7.95 -4.49 -4.57
C THR A 100 -7.83 -4.96 -3.13
N ASP A 101 -8.41 -6.11 -2.78
CA ASP A 101 -8.54 -6.54 -1.38
C ASP A 101 -7.19 -6.98 -0.80
N TRP A 102 -6.30 -7.52 -1.64
CA TRP A 102 -4.92 -7.81 -1.25
C TRP A 102 -4.06 -6.55 -1.09
N LEU A 103 -4.52 -5.37 -1.53
CA LEU A 103 -3.76 -4.15 -1.35
C LEU A 103 -3.64 -3.80 0.13
N GLY A 104 -4.30 -4.50 1.04
CA GLY A 104 -4.14 -4.31 2.47
C GLY A 104 -5.11 -3.28 3.02
N GLU A 105 -5.08 -3.14 4.33
CA GLU A 105 -6.14 -2.48 5.07
C GLU A 105 -5.96 -0.95 5.05
N SER A 106 -7.06 -0.20 5.06
CA SER A 106 -7.04 1.26 5.13
C SER A 106 -7.31 1.74 6.55
N LEU A 107 -6.63 2.80 6.96
CA LEU A 107 -6.86 3.42 8.27
C LEU A 107 -8.17 4.22 8.25
N ALA A 108 -9.13 3.79 9.07
CA ALA A 108 -10.35 4.52 9.36
C ALA A 108 -10.19 5.32 10.66
N SER A 109 -11.09 6.29 10.88
CA SER A 109 -11.08 7.15 12.07
C SER A 109 -12.47 7.24 12.68
N MET A 110 -12.53 7.18 14.01
CA MET A 110 -13.73 7.38 14.80
C MET A 110 -13.53 8.56 15.75
N LYS A 111 -14.49 9.48 15.79
CA LYS A 111 -14.48 10.60 16.74
C LYS A 111 -15.28 10.23 17.99
N SER A 112 -14.86 10.76 19.12
CA SER A 112 -15.63 10.71 20.36
C SER A 112 -17.00 11.38 20.17
N PRO A 113 -18.03 11.05 20.99
CA PRO A 113 -19.36 11.66 20.89
C PRO A 113 -19.36 13.19 21.01
N ASP A 114 -18.43 13.74 21.79
CA ASP A 114 -18.22 15.19 21.95
C ASP A 114 -17.28 15.80 20.88
N GLY A 115 -16.74 14.97 19.99
CA GLY A 115 -15.87 15.37 18.88
C GLY A 115 -14.45 15.80 19.27
N LYS A 116 -14.08 15.74 20.55
CA LYS A 116 -12.78 16.22 21.04
C LYS A 116 -11.64 15.24 20.80
N HIS A 117 -11.93 13.95 20.74
CA HIS A 117 -10.94 12.90 20.59
C HIS A 117 -11.16 12.12 19.31
N THR A 118 -10.10 11.58 18.72
CA THR A 118 -10.15 10.74 17.52
C THR A 118 -9.30 9.51 17.73
N LEU A 119 -9.92 8.35 17.58
CA LEU A 119 -9.24 7.07 17.49
C LEU A 119 -9.14 6.64 16.03
N TYR A 120 -8.12 5.88 15.71
CA TYR A 120 -7.90 5.31 14.40
C TYR A 120 -8.05 3.81 14.48
N TYR A 121 -8.56 3.16 13.43
CA TYR A 121 -8.73 1.72 13.46
C TYR A 121 -8.54 1.09 12.10
N VAL A 122 -8.22 -0.18 12.13
CA VAL A 122 -8.05 -1.03 10.97
C VAL A 122 -8.94 -2.26 11.18
N ASP A 123 -9.86 -2.49 10.24
CA ASP A 123 -10.71 -3.68 10.26
C ASP A 123 -9.86 -4.91 9.90
N GLY A 124 -9.97 -5.97 10.67
CA GLY A 124 -9.28 -7.24 10.45
C GLY A 124 -10.00 -8.12 9.42
N GLU A 125 -9.25 -9.04 8.83
CA GLU A 125 -9.67 -9.93 7.73
C GLU A 125 -10.77 -10.97 8.08
N SER A 126 -11.28 -11.03 9.32
CA SER A 126 -12.23 -12.09 9.71
C SER A 126 -13.69 -11.74 9.31
N GLU A 127 -14.21 -12.44 8.30
CA GLU A 127 -15.61 -12.34 7.86
C GLU A 127 -16.65 -12.72 8.93
N GLU A 128 -16.25 -13.47 9.97
CA GLU A 128 -17.16 -13.97 11.01
C GLU A 128 -17.21 -13.11 12.28
N LYS A 129 -16.22 -12.24 12.49
CA LYS A 129 -16.17 -11.31 13.63
C LYS A 129 -15.55 -10.00 13.19
N GLU A 130 -16.24 -8.88 13.47
CA GLU A 130 -15.70 -7.53 13.30
C GLU A 130 -14.51 -7.29 14.25
N SER A 131 -13.37 -7.91 13.92
CA SER A 131 -12.10 -7.71 14.60
C SER A 131 -11.51 -6.39 14.13
N ARG A 132 -10.99 -5.60 15.08
CA ARG A 132 -10.42 -4.29 14.78
C ARG A 132 -9.22 -4.03 15.66
N SER A 133 -8.13 -3.59 15.04
CA SER A 133 -7.00 -3.01 15.76
C SER A 133 -7.24 -1.51 15.92
N VAL A 134 -7.19 -1.01 17.16
CA VAL A 134 -7.46 0.39 17.49
C VAL A 134 -6.17 1.09 17.89
N TYR A 135 -5.96 2.28 17.35
CA TYR A 135 -4.73 3.04 17.44
C TYR A 135 -4.98 4.49 17.87
N ARG A 136 -4.01 5.07 18.58
CA ARG A 136 -3.88 6.52 18.77
C ARG A 136 -2.79 7.07 17.88
N LYS A 137 -2.88 8.34 17.53
CA LYS A 137 -1.81 9.02 16.79
C LYS A 137 -0.69 9.43 17.74
N SER A 138 0.49 8.85 17.58
CA SER A 138 1.68 9.16 18.40
C SER A 138 2.63 10.15 17.71
N GLY A 139 2.66 10.17 16.38
CA GLY A 139 3.53 11.03 15.58
C GLY A 139 2.84 11.64 14.36
N MET A 140 3.62 12.15 13.40
CA MET A 140 3.06 12.75 12.17
C MET A 140 2.36 11.70 11.30
N PHE A 141 2.99 10.54 11.15
CA PHE A 141 2.53 9.37 10.38
C PHE A 141 2.47 8.08 11.21
N GLU A 142 2.82 8.17 12.49
CA GLU A 142 2.94 7.04 13.41
C GLU A 142 1.69 6.94 14.28
N TYR A 143 1.23 5.71 14.44
CA TYR A 143 0.06 5.35 15.21
C TYR A 143 0.42 4.20 16.14
N GLU A 144 0.13 4.34 17.42
CA GLU A 144 0.40 3.31 18.44
C GLU A 144 -0.88 2.53 18.72
N ARG A 145 -0.82 1.21 18.64
CA ARG A 145 -1.95 0.34 18.96
C ARG A 145 -2.22 0.42 20.45
N ILE A 146 -3.45 0.77 20.80
CA ILE A 146 -3.87 0.88 22.19
C ILE A 146 -4.56 -0.41 22.64
N PHE A 147 -5.37 -1.04 21.78
CA PHE A 147 -5.97 -2.34 22.02
C PHE A 147 -6.48 -3.00 20.74
N TYR A 148 -6.82 -4.28 20.85
CA TYR A 148 -7.53 -5.06 19.84
C TYR A 148 -8.95 -5.36 20.34
N SER A 149 -9.95 -5.16 19.50
CA SER A 149 -11.36 -5.45 19.80
C SER A 149 -11.88 -6.52 18.86
N ASP A 150 -12.47 -7.58 19.41
CA ASP A 150 -13.27 -8.57 18.67
C ASP A 150 -14.78 -8.25 18.72
N LYS A 151 -15.14 -7.06 19.25
CA LYS A 151 -16.51 -6.58 19.45
C LYS A 151 -16.77 -5.26 18.72
N SER A 152 -18.06 -4.96 18.52
CA SER A 152 -18.52 -3.71 17.94
C SER A 152 -18.16 -2.49 18.80
N PHE A 153 -17.93 -1.34 18.15
CA PHE A 153 -17.61 -0.06 18.79
C PHE A 153 -18.68 0.44 19.78
N SER A 154 -19.88 -0.14 19.75
CA SER A 154 -20.98 0.18 20.68
C SER A 154 -20.63 -0.06 22.15
N ASP A 155 -19.62 -0.87 22.44
CA ASP A 155 -19.22 -1.23 23.80
C ASP A 155 -18.19 -0.28 24.40
N PHE A 156 -17.75 0.75 23.65
CA PHE A 156 -16.69 1.65 24.08
C PHE A 156 -17.27 2.75 24.96
N LYS A 157 -16.73 2.88 26.18
CA LYS A 157 -17.08 4.00 27.06
C LYS A 157 -16.02 5.08 26.94
N TRP A 158 -16.44 6.22 26.41
CA TRP A 158 -15.59 7.39 26.28
C TRP A 158 -15.56 8.15 27.60
N SER A 159 -14.35 8.51 28.04
CA SER A 159 -14.12 9.37 29.21
C SER A 159 -13.22 10.55 28.81
N GLU A 160 -13.04 11.51 29.71
CA GLU A 160 -12.13 12.65 29.44
C GLU A 160 -10.66 12.21 29.37
N ASP A 161 -10.29 11.13 30.06
CA ASP A 161 -8.90 10.66 30.16
C ASP A 161 -8.54 9.56 29.14
N GLY A 162 -9.54 8.98 28.47
CA GLY A 162 -9.34 7.88 27.53
C GLY A 162 -10.60 7.12 27.15
N VAL A 163 -10.41 5.97 26.50
CA VAL A 163 -11.49 5.03 26.16
C VAL A 163 -11.38 3.79 27.04
N GLU A 164 -12.47 3.44 27.71
CA GLU A 164 -12.59 2.20 28.47
C GLU A 164 -13.10 1.08 27.56
N HIS A 165 -12.34 -0.02 27.51
CA HIS A 165 -12.70 -1.24 26.79
C HIS A 165 -12.36 -2.46 27.65
N ASN A 166 -13.31 -3.40 27.81
CA ASN A 166 -13.18 -4.57 28.69
C ASN A 166 -12.70 -4.26 30.12
N GLY A 167 -13.11 -3.11 30.69
CA GLY A 167 -12.76 -2.69 32.05
C GLY A 167 -11.35 -2.11 32.20
N GLN A 168 -10.62 -1.89 31.11
CA GLN A 168 -9.33 -1.19 31.09
C GLN A 168 -9.46 0.17 30.42
N ILE A 169 -8.81 1.20 31.00
CA ILE A 169 -8.80 2.55 30.44
C ILE A 169 -7.55 2.73 29.59
N PHE A 170 -7.78 3.05 28.32
CA PHE A 170 -6.75 3.34 27.33
C PHE A 170 -6.69 4.84 27.09
N LYS A 171 -5.59 5.47 27.49
CA LYS A 171 -5.42 6.92 27.36
C LYS A 171 -5.33 7.33 25.89
N TYR A 172 -5.82 8.54 25.59
CA TYR A 172 -5.70 9.15 24.27
C TYR A 172 -4.25 9.31 23.82
#